data_AF-A0A8S3S3X9-F1
#
_entry.id   AF-A0A8S3S3X9-F1
#
_cell.length_a   1.000
_cell.length_b   1.000
_cell.length_c   1.000
_cell.angle_alpha   90.00
_cell.angle_beta   90.00
_cell.angle_gamma   90.00
#
_symmetry.space_group_name_H-M   'P 1'
#
loop_
_entity.id
_entity.type
_entity.pdbx_description
1 polymer ?
#
loop_
_entity_poly.entity_id
_entity_poly.type
_entity_poly.pdbx_seq_one_letter_code
_entity_poly.pdbx_strand_id
1 'polypeptide(L)'
;MEVQGITSSSISLSWKRREGAYTYSVKYREVDRGVQETFKVKNTLENQIILRNLKCNTLYEIKVYIEDTNGDESYLDKIEQETRESFAIQLTEKANKIIDEVISVYQLCVKGRQLGANKNIKVYEYFSEIYNSEERTLLVVGASGSGKSTMINAIVNFVADVSFTERFRFKIAEEKCQTRSSKGANRANVTCYRIRHHEGFRIGYNLNMIEVPELDDLSLKNGNYLYVIQQLIDLLGSGEIKFIHAACLVVPSFSRLTNEQKCIFENIVSIFEKTSIISFL
;
A
#
# COMPACT_ATOMS: atom_id res chain seq x y z
N MET A 1 1.33 -19.21 28.89
CA MET A 1 1.48 -18.64 27.54
C MET A 1 1.82 -17.18 27.75
N GLU A 2 2.71 -16.62 26.95
CA GLU A 2 3.22 -15.25 27.08
C GLU A 2 3.12 -14.52 25.74
N VAL A 3 2.78 -13.23 25.79
CA VAL A 3 2.71 -12.37 24.61
C VAL A 3 4.07 -11.74 24.36
N GLN A 4 4.66 -12.02 23.20
CA GLN A 4 5.99 -11.54 22.82
C GLN A 4 5.93 -10.22 22.04
N GLY A 5 4.82 -9.95 21.37
CA GLY A 5 4.65 -8.73 20.58
C GLY A 5 3.22 -8.55 20.09
N ILE A 6 2.78 -7.30 20.01
CA ILE A 6 1.43 -6.93 19.58
C ILE A 6 1.54 -5.78 18.60
N THR A 7 0.90 -5.93 17.44
CA THR A 7 0.68 -4.84 16.49
C THR A 7 -0.83 -4.60 16.32
N SER A 8 -1.21 -3.70 15.41
CA SER A 8 -2.61 -3.50 15.02
C SER A 8 -3.21 -4.70 14.29
N SER A 9 -2.40 -5.60 13.74
CA SER A 9 -2.86 -6.69 12.87
C SER A 9 -2.23 -8.04 13.18
N SER A 10 -1.44 -8.14 14.26
CA SER A 10 -0.80 -9.39 14.67
C SER A 10 -0.54 -9.49 16.17
N ILE A 11 -0.53 -10.73 16.66
CA ILE A 11 -0.15 -11.09 18.04
C ILE A 11 0.89 -12.21 17.95
N SER A 12 2.06 -11.99 18.56
CA SER A 12 3.13 -12.98 18.71
C SER A 12 3.05 -13.59 20.10
N LEU A 13 3.05 -14.92 20.16
CA LEU A 13 2.87 -15.71 21.37
C LEU A 13 3.98 -16.74 21.52
N SER A 14 4.30 -17.07 22.76
CA SER A 14 5.12 -18.24 23.10
C SER A 14 4.57 -18.96 24.33
N TRP A 15 4.93 -20.23 24.48
CA TRP A 15 4.56 -21.03 25.64
C TRP A 15 5.67 -22.02 25.99
N LYS A 16 5.63 -22.56 27.21
CA LYS A 16 6.58 -23.57 27.66
C LYS A 16 6.30 -24.89 26.94
N ARG A 17 7.35 -25.50 26.36
CA ARG A 17 7.26 -26.83 25.75
C ARG A 17 6.89 -27.86 26.82
N ARG A 18 5.99 -28.78 26.49
CA ARG A 18 5.69 -29.96 27.33
C ARG A 18 6.32 -31.22 26.73
N GLU A 19 6.71 -32.14 27.60
CA GLU A 19 7.14 -33.48 27.19
C GLU A 19 5.97 -34.22 26.51
N GLY A 20 6.26 -34.93 25.43
CA GLY A 20 5.27 -35.65 24.63
C GLY A 20 4.48 -34.82 23.61
N ALA A 21 4.71 -33.50 23.51
CA ALA A 21 4.06 -32.67 22.50
C ALA A 21 4.66 -32.93 21.11
N TYR A 22 3.84 -33.44 20.17
CA TYR A 22 4.23 -33.64 18.78
C TYR A 22 3.99 -32.36 17.96
N THR A 23 2.80 -31.77 18.06
CA THR A 23 2.48 -30.45 17.49
C THR A 23 1.64 -29.60 18.44
N TYR A 24 1.44 -28.33 18.08
CA TYR A 24 0.51 -27.44 18.76
C TYR A 24 -0.58 -26.95 17.80
N SER A 25 -1.82 -26.93 18.30
CA SER A 25 -2.93 -26.28 17.63
C SER A 25 -3.33 -25.01 18.38
N VAL A 26 -3.31 -23.87 17.68
CA VAL A 26 -3.66 -22.56 18.21
C VAL A 26 -5.00 -22.14 17.63
N LYS A 27 -6.01 -22.06 18.50
CA LYS A 27 -7.37 -21.69 18.15
C LYS A 27 -7.65 -20.28 18.62
N TYR A 28 -8.10 -19.40 17.75
CA TYR A 28 -8.39 -18.00 18.10
C TYR A 28 -9.67 -17.47 17.47
N ARG A 29 -10.34 -16.54 18.14
CA ARG A 29 -11.56 -15.86 17.64
C ARG A 29 -11.69 -14.45 18.21
N GLU A 30 -12.48 -13.64 17.53
CA GLU A 30 -12.87 -12.32 18.02
C GLU A 30 -13.83 -12.46 19.21
N VAL A 31 -13.62 -11.65 20.25
CA VAL A 31 -14.50 -11.58 21.42
C VAL A 31 -15.47 -10.43 21.20
N ASP A 32 -16.54 -10.68 20.46
CA ASP A 32 -17.64 -9.72 20.31
C ASP A 32 -18.79 -10.06 21.28
N ARG A 33 -19.41 -9.04 21.89
CA ARG A 33 -20.41 -9.19 22.98
C ARG A 33 -21.79 -9.64 22.50
N GLY A 34 -21.94 -10.06 21.24
CA GLY A 34 -23.23 -10.46 20.67
C GLY A 34 -23.19 -11.59 19.64
N VAL A 35 -22.03 -11.98 19.13
CA VAL A 35 -21.90 -13.04 18.11
C VAL A 35 -20.70 -13.91 18.46
N GLN A 36 -20.92 -15.21 18.71
CA GLN A 36 -19.80 -16.14 18.84
C GLN A 36 -19.25 -16.47 17.44
N GLU A 37 -18.13 -15.86 17.09
CA GLU A 37 -17.37 -16.30 15.91
C GLU A 37 -16.80 -17.71 16.13
N THR A 38 -16.69 -18.46 15.03
CA THR A 38 -16.01 -19.76 15.00
C THR A 38 -14.52 -19.57 15.18
N PHE A 39 -13.88 -20.47 15.93
CA PHE A 39 -12.43 -20.46 16.08
C PHE A 39 -11.73 -20.68 14.73
N LYS A 40 -10.81 -19.78 14.41
CA LYS A 40 -9.77 -20.00 13.39
C LYS A 40 -8.68 -20.87 14.01
N VAL A 41 -8.14 -21.81 13.24
CA VAL A 41 -7.15 -22.78 13.72
C VAL A 41 -5.85 -22.59 12.95
N LYS A 42 -4.72 -22.58 13.66
CA LYS A 42 -3.37 -22.65 13.10
C LYS A 42 -2.54 -23.67 13.83
N ASN A 43 -1.82 -24.50 13.09
CA ASN A 43 -0.92 -25.50 13.68
C ASN A 43 0.53 -25.03 13.56
N THR A 44 1.36 -25.44 14.52
CA THR A 44 2.80 -25.17 14.54
C THR A 44 3.55 -26.27 15.26
N LEU A 45 4.78 -26.57 14.84
CA LEU A 45 5.70 -27.48 15.54
C LEU A 45 6.50 -26.75 16.62
N GLU A 46 6.57 -25.43 16.55
CA GLU A 46 7.29 -24.59 17.48
C GLU A 46 6.40 -24.22 18.68
N ASN A 47 7.01 -23.94 19.82
CA ASN A 47 6.32 -23.44 21.01
C ASN A 47 6.06 -21.92 20.94
N GLN A 48 5.97 -21.38 19.73
CA GLN A 48 5.71 -19.98 19.42
C GLN A 48 4.92 -19.86 18.11
N ILE A 49 4.16 -18.77 17.97
CA ILE A 49 3.43 -18.47 16.74
C ILE A 49 3.19 -16.95 16.59
N ILE A 50 3.08 -16.49 15.36
CA ILE A 50 2.55 -15.16 15.03
C ILE A 50 1.19 -15.32 14.35
N LEU A 51 0.14 -14.90 15.05
CA LEU A 51 -1.19 -14.73 14.48
C LEU A 51 -1.18 -13.43 13.67
N ARG A 52 -1.52 -13.49 12.38
CA ARG A 52 -1.48 -12.35 11.43
C ARG A 52 -2.86 -12.12 10.82
N ASN A 53 -3.06 -10.95 10.23
CA ASN A 53 -4.32 -10.53 9.62
C ASN A 53 -5.47 -10.47 10.64
N LEU A 54 -5.16 -10.01 11.85
CA LEU A 54 -6.14 -9.70 12.89
C LEU A 54 -6.72 -8.30 12.63
N LYS A 55 -7.95 -8.04 13.09
CA LYS A 55 -8.55 -6.71 13.08
C LYS A 55 -7.89 -5.86 14.18
N CYS A 56 -7.69 -4.57 13.92
CA CYS A 56 -7.14 -3.64 14.90
C CYS A 56 -8.15 -3.31 16.00
N ASN A 57 -7.64 -2.87 17.16
CA ASN A 57 -8.44 -2.52 18.34
C ASN A 57 -9.53 -3.56 18.67
N THR A 58 -9.20 -4.85 18.50
CA THR A 58 -10.13 -5.97 18.68
C THR A 58 -9.56 -6.95 19.69
N LEU A 59 -10.40 -7.35 20.65
CA LEU A 59 -10.07 -8.37 21.65
C LEU A 59 -10.19 -9.76 21.04
N TYR A 60 -9.13 -10.57 21.18
CA TYR A 60 -9.11 -11.96 20.73
C TYR A 60 -9.00 -12.92 21.90
N GLU A 61 -9.82 -13.98 21.89
CA GLU A 61 -9.65 -15.16 22.74
C GLU A 61 -8.76 -16.14 21.98
N ILE A 62 -7.65 -16.54 22.59
CA ILE A 62 -6.66 -17.44 22.00
C ILE A 62 -6.42 -18.61 22.93
N LYS A 63 -6.53 -19.82 22.41
CA LYS A 63 -6.33 -21.09 23.12
C LYS A 63 -5.26 -21.90 22.42
N VAL A 64 -4.40 -22.55 23.19
CA VAL A 64 -3.38 -23.46 22.69
C VAL A 64 -3.71 -24.86 23.16
N TYR A 65 -3.56 -25.80 22.25
CA TYR A 65 -3.70 -27.22 22.48
C TYR A 65 -2.42 -27.93 22.02
N ILE A 66 -2.14 -29.08 22.64
CA ILE A 66 -1.08 -30.00 22.23
C ILE A 66 -1.76 -31.14 21.48
N GLU A 67 -1.21 -31.50 20.33
CA GLU A 67 -1.56 -32.71 19.61
C GLU A 67 -0.42 -33.72 19.81
N ASP A 68 -0.77 -34.92 20.27
CA ASP A 68 0.19 -36.01 20.44
C ASP A 68 0.41 -36.79 19.13
N THR A 69 1.21 -37.86 19.17
CA THR A 69 1.48 -38.69 17.99
C THR A 69 0.28 -39.49 17.49
N ASN A 70 -0.77 -39.62 18.31
CA ASN A 70 -2.01 -40.31 17.95
C ASN A 70 -3.05 -39.36 17.36
N GLY A 71 -2.77 -38.05 17.33
CA GLY A 71 -3.71 -37.02 16.90
C GLY A 71 -4.66 -36.58 18.02
N ASP A 72 -4.43 -36.99 19.26
CA ASP A 72 -5.26 -36.60 20.39
C ASP A 72 -4.91 -35.19 20.85
N GLU A 73 -5.94 -34.33 20.93
CA GLU A 73 -5.79 -32.93 21.28
C GLU A 73 -6.03 -32.71 22.79
N SER A 74 -5.07 -32.10 23.48
CA SER A 74 -5.14 -31.76 24.90
C SER A 74 -5.00 -30.26 25.14
N TYR A 75 -5.83 -29.70 26.01
CA TYR A 75 -5.81 -28.27 26.32
C TYR A 75 -4.52 -27.88 27.05
N LEU A 76 -3.84 -26.84 26.56
CA LEU A 76 -2.61 -26.32 27.17
C LEU A 76 -2.87 -25.03 27.95
N ASP A 77 -3.40 -24.00 27.30
CA ASP A 77 -3.52 -22.66 27.89
C ASP A 77 -4.50 -21.75 27.13
N LYS A 78 -4.90 -20.63 27.76
CA LYS A 78 -5.75 -19.58 27.18
C LYS A 78 -5.22 -18.20 27.55
N ILE A 79 -5.31 -17.26 26.61
CA ILE A 79 -5.16 -15.83 26.88
C ILE A 79 -6.24 -15.05 26.12
N GLU A 80 -6.57 -13.89 26.64
CA GLU A 80 -7.31 -12.87 25.90
C GLU A 80 -6.36 -11.70 25.65
N GLN A 81 -6.24 -11.28 24.39
CA GLN A 81 -5.30 -10.25 24.01
C GLN A 81 -5.93 -9.34 22.95
N GLU A 82 -5.85 -8.03 23.23
CA GLU A 82 -6.30 -6.99 22.32
C GLU A 82 -5.16 -6.55 21.40
N THR A 83 -5.46 -6.43 20.11
CA THR A 83 -4.56 -5.82 19.12
C THR A 83 -4.52 -4.31 19.31
N ARG A 84 -3.42 -3.66 18.93
CA ARG A 84 -3.33 -2.19 19.00
C ARG A 84 -4.29 -1.50 18.03
N GLU A 85 -4.52 -0.21 18.24
CA GLU A 85 -5.15 0.64 17.25
C GLU A 85 -4.28 0.73 15.98
N SER A 86 -4.92 0.76 14.81
CA SER A 86 -4.21 0.93 13.55
C SER A 86 -3.75 2.38 13.38
N PHE A 87 -2.52 2.56 12.88
CA PHE A 87 -2.05 3.89 12.46
C PHE A 87 -3.00 4.53 11.44
N ALA A 88 -3.67 3.71 10.62
CA ALA A 88 -4.72 4.18 9.71
C ALA A 88 -5.81 5.01 10.43
N ILE A 89 -6.22 4.63 11.64
CA ILE A 89 -7.24 5.37 12.38
C ILE A 89 -6.73 6.77 12.75
N GLN A 90 -5.48 6.88 13.21
CA GLN A 90 -4.85 8.18 13.48
C GLN A 90 -4.75 9.05 12.23
N LEU A 91 -4.61 8.44 11.05
CA LEU A 91 -4.65 9.17 9.79
C LEU A 91 -6.03 9.73 9.46
N THR A 92 -7.10 9.04 9.86
CA THR A 92 -8.45 9.56 9.66
C THR A 92 -8.72 10.85 10.42
N GLU A 93 -8.10 11.03 11.60
CA GLU A 93 -8.22 12.26 12.41
C GLU A 93 -7.57 13.48 11.74
N LYS A 94 -6.50 13.25 10.96
CA LYS A 94 -5.76 14.30 10.24
C LYS A 94 -6.28 14.52 8.81
N ALA A 95 -7.16 13.65 8.34
CA ALA A 95 -7.67 13.64 6.98
C ALA A 95 -9.06 14.29 6.90
N ASN A 96 -9.42 14.79 5.72
CA ASN A 96 -10.74 15.36 5.51
C ASN A 96 -11.73 14.27 5.13
N LYS A 97 -12.76 14.03 5.93
CA LYS A 97 -13.85 13.12 5.57
C LYS A 97 -14.64 13.72 4.40
N ILE A 98 -14.67 13.01 3.26
CA ILE A 98 -15.35 13.48 2.04
C ILE A 98 -16.63 12.71 1.71
N ILE A 99 -16.73 11.45 2.15
CA ILE A 99 -17.92 10.62 2.03
C ILE A 99 -18.20 10.02 3.39
N ASP A 100 -19.43 10.18 3.88
CA ASP A 100 -19.90 9.64 5.14
C ASP A 100 -21.05 8.66 4.91
N GLU A 101 -20.67 7.43 4.55
CA GLU A 101 -21.58 6.32 4.30
C GLU A 101 -21.10 5.06 5.07
N VAL A 102 -21.66 3.89 4.73
CA VAL A 102 -21.27 2.58 5.32
C VAL A 102 -19.76 2.35 5.25
N ILE A 103 -19.11 2.80 4.17
CA ILE A 103 -17.67 2.88 4.05
C ILE A 103 -17.31 4.36 3.84
N SER A 104 -16.79 4.99 4.88
CA SER A 104 -16.37 6.39 4.83
C SER A 104 -15.15 6.58 3.94
N VAL A 105 -15.05 7.70 3.22
CA VAL A 105 -13.85 8.03 2.44
C VAL A 105 -13.20 9.27 3.01
N TYR A 106 -11.90 9.15 3.31
CA TYR A 106 -11.06 10.21 3.86
C TYR A 106 -10.05 10.67 2.80
N GLN A 107 -10.00 11.97 2.59
CA GLN A 107 -9.05 12.61 1.69
C GLN A 107 -7.76 12.91 2.44
N LEU A 108 -6.67 12.27 2.01
CA LEU A 108 -5.32 12.57 2.45
C LEU A 108 -4.79 13.75 1.64
N CYS A 109 -4.71 14.91 2.29
CA CYS A 109 -4.18 16.12 1.66
C CYS A 109 -2.65 16.04 1.57
N VAL A 110 -2.13 16.17 0.35
CA VAL A 110 -0.70 16.15 0.07
C VAL A 110 -0.22 17.53 -0.35
N LYS A 111 0.98 17.91 0.12
CA LYS A 111 1.63 19.15 -0.29
C LYS A 111 2.28 18.94 -1.66
N GLY A 112 1.85 19.73 -2.63
CA GLY A 112 2.41 19.74 -3.98
C GLY A 112 3.60 20.68 -4.08
N ARG A 113 4.64 20.23 -4.78
CA ARG A 113 5.70 21.09 -5.34
C ARG A 113 5.89 20.78 -6.81
N GLN A 114 6.51 21.70 -7.53
CA GLN A 114 6.83 21.53 -8.94
C GLN A 114 8.33 21.32 -9.12
N LEU A 115 8.69 20.37 -9.98
CA LEU A 115 10.07 19.99 -10.33
C LEU A 115 10.30 20.13 -11.85
N GLY A 116 11.56 20.19 -12.25
CA GLY A 116 12.00 20.34 -13.64
C GLY A 116 12.28 21.79 -14.00
N ALA A 117 13.09 22.01 -15.04
CA ALA A 117 13.48 23.36 -15.48
C ALA A 117 12.26 24.25 -15.80
N ASN A 118 11.17 23.64 -16.26
CA ASN A 118 9.92 24.31 -16.59
C ASN A 118 8.81 24.12 -15.56
N LYS A 119 9.12 23.60 -14.35
CA LYS A 119 8.13 23.32 -13.30
C LYS A 119 6.96 22.44 -13.79
N ASN A 120 7.27 21.51 -14.68
CA ASN A 120 6.33 20.67 -15.41
C ASN A 120 6.00 19.37 -14.69
N ILE A 121 6.83 18.92 -13.75
CA ILE A 121 6.59 17.71 -12.98
C ILE A 121 5.92 18.08 -11.66
N LYS A 122 4.81 17.41 -11.32
CA LYS A 122 4.16 17.57 -10.02
C LYS A 122 4.71 16.54 -9.04
N VAL A 123 5.15 16.97 -7.87
CA VAL A 123 5.61 16.08 -6.80
C VAL A 123 4.75 16.31 -5.57
N TYR A 124 4.12 15.26 -5.10
CA TYR A 124 3.32 15.26 -3.88
C TYR A 124 4.03 14.43 -2.82
N GLU A 125 4.28 15.03 -1.66
CA GLU A 125 4.96 14.36 -0.55
C GLU A 125 4.01 14.15 0.61
N TYR A 126 4.05 12.95 1.19
CA TYR A 126 3.21 12.55 2.32
C TYR A 126 4.05 11.90 3.43
N PHE A 127 3.84 12.40 4.66
CA PHE A 127 4.63 12.19 5.88
C PHE A 127 6.09 12.65 5.77
N SER A 128 6.61 13.31 6.81
CA SER A 128 7.98 13.87 6.79
C SER A 128 8.82 13.45 7.99
N GLU A 129 8.41 12.44 8.75
CA GLU A 129 9.12 12.05 9.97
C GLU A 129 9.64 10.62 9.82
N ILE A 130 10.98 10.52 9.92
CA ILE A 130 11.87 9.34 9.81
C ILE A 130 12.61 9.22 8.47
N TYR A 131 13.94 9.19 8.57
CA TYR A 131 14.90 9.01 7.49
C TYR A 131 15.14 7.52 7.22
N ASN A 132 14.15 6.82 6.66
CA ASN A 132 14.49 5.57 5.99
C ASN A 132 15.18 5.92 4.66
N SER A 133 16.35 5.36 4.40
CA SER A 133 17.14 5.62 3.20
C SER A 133 16.77 4.71 2.03
N GLU A 134 16.03 3.61 2.29
CA GLU A 134 15.57 2.72 1.23
C GLU A 134 14.35 3.29 0.53
N GLU A 135 14.45 3.44 -0.79
CA GLU A 135 13.38 3.95 -1.65
C GLU A 135 13.06 2.92 -2.72
N ARG A 136 11.77 2.60 -2.89
CA ARG A 136 11.24 1.79 -3.99
C ARG A 136 10.39 2.68 -4.88
N THR A 137 10.50 2.49 -6.19
CA THR A 137 9.82 3.34 -7.18
C THR A 137 9.01 2.48 -8.12
N LEU A 138 7.72 2.77 -8.19
CA LEU A 138 6.77 2.15 -9.11
C LEU A 138 6.39 3.16 -10.19
N LEU A 139 6.55 2.80 -11.46
CA LEU A 139 6.03 3.57 -12.59
C LEU A 139 4.64 3.04 -12.96
N VAL A 140 3.67 3.93 -13.08
CA VAL A 140 2.27 3.60 -13.38
C VAL A 140 1.89 4.24 -14.70
N VAL A 141 1.57 3.41 -15.68
CA VAL A 141 1.26 3.81 -17.05
C VAL A 141 -0.07 3.19 -17.46
N GLY A 142 -0.88 3.87 -18.26
CA GLY A 142 -2.18 3.34 -18.68
C GLY A 142 -3.01 4.36 -19.44
N ALA A 143 -3.93 3.83 -20.25
CA ALA A 143 -4.89 4.60 -21.05
C ALA A 143 -5.84 5.46 -20.19
N SER A 144 -6.61 6.32 -20.83
CA SER A 144 -7.72 7.04 -20.18
C SER A 144 -8.73 6.05 -19.61
N GLY A 145 -9.24 6.33 -18.40
CA GLY A 145 -10.22 5.45 -17.74
C GLY A 145 -9.72 4.06 -17.34
N SER A 146 -8.42 3.75 -17.49
CA SER A 146 -7.85 2.45 -17.12
C SER A 146 -7.89 2.14 -15.62
N GLY A 147 -8.04 3.15 -14.78
CA GLY A 147 -8.08 2.99 -13.32
C GLY A 147 -6.74 3.25 -12.62
N LYS A 148 -5.76 3.91 -13.26
CA LYS A 148 -4.48 4.30 -12.62
C LYS A 148 -4.67 4.93 -11.24
N SER A 149 -5.50 5.97 -11.14
CA SER A 149 -5.74 6.65 -9.86
C SER A 149 -6.45 5.74 -8.84
N THR A 150 -7.29 4.81 -9.28
CA THR A 150 -7.88 3.78 -8.40
C THR A 150 -6.81 2.85 -7.85
N MET A 151 -5.87 2.41 -8.69
CA MET A 151 -4.73 1.59 -8.28
C MET A 151 -3.82 2.34 -7.29
N ILE A 152 -3.49 3.60 -7.57
CA ILE A 152 -2.70 4.44 -6.65
C ILE A 152 -3.40 4.54 -5.29
N ASN A 153 -4.70 4.84 -5.25
CA ASN A 153 -5.46 4.88 -4.00
C ASN A 153 -5.48 3.51 -3.29
N ALA A 154 -5.59 2.41 -4.02
CA ALA A 154 -5.53 1.06 -3.44
C ALA A 154 -4.15 0.78 -2.79
N ILE A 155 -3.05 1.15 -3.45
CA ILE A 155 -1.70 1.05 -2.90
C ILE A 155 -1.55 1.89 -1.63
N VAL A 156 -2.11 3.11 -1.62
CA VAL A 156 -2.07 3.99 -0.45
C VAL A 156 -2.79 3.37 0.75
N ASN A 157 -3.96 2.79 0.54
CA ASN A 157 -4.69 2.07 1.59
C ASN A 157 -3.89 0.86 2.09
N PHE A 158 -3.27 0.11 1.18
CA PHE A 158 -2.41 -1.02 1.56
C PHE A 158 -1.19 -0.58 2.38
N VAL A 159 -0.52 0.51 1.98
CA VAL A 159 0.65 1.06 2.69
C VAL A 159 0.27 1.54 4.09
N ALA A 160 -0.89 2.19 4.23
CA ALA A 160 -1.44 2.62 5.51
C ALA A 160 -1.98 1.45 6.38
N ASP A 161 -1.81 0.19 5.94
CA ASP A 161 -2.33 -1.02 6.58
C ASP A 161 -3.86 -1.02 6.81
N VAL A 162 -4.61 -0.41 5.89
CA VAL A 162 -6.07 -0.43 5.91
C VAL A 162 -6.57 -1.81 5.48
N SER A 163 -7.32 -2.47 6.36
CA SER A 163 -7.91 -3.78 6.07
C SER A 163 -9.14 -3.63 5.16
N PHE A 164 -9.38 -4.63 4.30
CA PHE A 164 -10.61 -4.70 3.49
C PHE A 164 -11.89 -4.66 4.35
N THR A 165 -11.84 -5.16 5.59
CA THR A 165 -12.98 -5.20 6.51
C THR A 165 -13.22 -3.88 7.24
N GLU A 166 -12.26 -2.95 7.23
CA GLU A 166 -12.44 -1.64 7.84
C GLU A 166 -13.48 -0.83 7.07
N ARG A 167 -14.24 0.02 7.78
CA ARG A 167 -15.32 0.83 7.22
C ARG A 167 -14.87 2.20 6.74
N PHE A 168 -13.61 2.32 6.35
CA PHE A 168 -13.09 3.55 5.76
C PHE A 168 -12.05 3.29 4.67
N ARG A 169 -11.86 4.25 3.77
CA ARG A 169 -10.83 4.23 2.72
C ARG A 169 -10.17 5.60 2.58
N PHE A 170 -8.91 5.60 2.19
CA PHE A 170 -8.18 6.81 1.84
C PHE A 170 -8.22 7.11 0.34
N LYS A 171 -8.26 8.39 0.01
CA LYS A 171 -8.07 8.93 -1.34
C LYS A 171 -7.03 10.06 -1.28
N ILE A 172 -5.98 9.99 -2.08
CA ILE A 172 -5.00 11.08 -2.17
C ILE A 172 -5.57 12.21 -3.01
N ALA A 173 -5.39 13.45 -2.55
CA ALA A 173 -5.63 14.63 -3.37
C ALA A 173 -4.74 15.79 -2.93
N GLU A 174 -4.43 16.66 -3.88
CA GLU A 174 -3.69 17.89 -3.63
C GLU A 174 -4.40 18.77 -2.62
N GLU A 175 -3.65 19.30 -1.65
CA GLU A 175 -4.14 20.34 -0.75
C GLU A 175 -4.59 21.54 -1.59
N LYS A 176 -5.86 21.95 -1.47
CA LYS A 176 -6.36 23.13 -2.19
C LYS A 176 -5.72 24.39 -1.59
N CYS A 177 -4.51 24.72 -2.02
CA CYS A 177 -3.92 26.02 -1.73
C CYS A 177 -4.83 27.11 -2.31
N GLN A 178 -5.18 28.11 -1.49
CA GLN A 178 -6.00 29.28 -1.84
C GLN A 178 -5.34 30.23 -2.87
N THR A 179 -4.45 29.73 -3.72
CA THR A 179 -3.90 30.50 -4.82
C THR A 179 -4.79 30.34 -6.05
N ARG A 180 -5.58 31.38 -6.30
CA ARG A 180 -6.19 31.68 -7.61
C ARG A 180 -5.07 31.86 -8.65
N SER A 181 -4.53 30.77 -9.17
CA SER A 181 -3.66 30.73 -10.36
C SER A 181 -3.42 29.25 -10.65
N SER A 182 -3.83 28.69 -11.78
CA SER A 182 -3.95 29.26 -13.10
C SER A 182 -4.85 28.34 -13.94
N LYS A 183 -5.68 28.94 -14.78
CA LYS A 183 -6.14 28.31 -16.03
C LYS A 183 -4.89 28.06 -16.89
N GLY A 184 -4.13 27.03 -16.56
CA GLY A 184 -3.03 26.50 -17.34
C GLY A 184 -3.53 25.25 -18.04
N ALA A 185 -3.44 25.25 -19.37
CA ALA A 185 -3.93 24.22 -20.26
C ALA A 185 -3.75 22.79 -19.73
N ASN A 186 -4.76 21.95 -20.03
CA ASN A 186 -4.81 20.50 -19.89
C ASN A 186 -3.56 19.83 -20.52
N ARG A 187 -2.39 19.93 -19.87
CA ARG A 187 -1.12 19.35 -20.31
C ARG A 187 -0.87 18.06 -19.56
N ALA A 188 -0.41 17.05 -20.30
CA ALA A 188 0.03 15.77 -19.82
C ALA A 188 1.27 15.93 -18.91
N ASN A 189 1.06 16.24 -17.64
CA ASN A 189 2.13 16.39 -16.65
C ASN A 189 2.38 15.07 -15.91
N VAL A 190 3.65 14.69 -15.81
CA VAL A 190 4.07 13.56 -14.97
C VAL A 190 3.87 13.93 -13.51
N THR A 191 3.26 13.02 -12.75
CA THR A 191 2.98 13.21 -11.33
C THR A 191 3.74 12.18 -10.51
N CYS A 192 4.46 12.60 -9.48
CA CYS A 192 5.19 11.73 -8.57
C CYS A 192 4.57 11.83 -7.16
N TYR A 193 4.10 10.71 -6.63
CA TYR A 193 3.66 10.59 -5.25
C TYR A 193 4.77 9.95 -4.43
N ARG A 194 5.25 10.65 -3.40
CA ARG A 194 6.29 10.17 -2.49
C ARG A 194 5.68 9.92 -1.12
N ILE A 195 5.59 8.66 -0.75
CA ILE A 195 5.12 8.22 0.55
C ILE A 195 6.34 7.84 1.38
N ARG A 196 6.66 8.66 2.37
CA ARG A 196 7.77 8.37 3.30
C ARG A 196 7.34 7.29 4.28
N HIS A 197 8.26 6.38 4.60
CA HIS A 197 8.01 5.36 5.62
C HIS A 197 7.66 6.00 6.95
N HIS A 198 6.69 5.42 7.64
CA HIS A 198 6.31 5.78 9.02
C HIS A 198 6.12 4.50 9.82
N GLU A 199 6.40 4.57 11.13
CA GLU A 199 6.11 3.49 12.06
C GLU A 199 4.60 3.21 12.11
N GLY A 200 4.17 2.04 11.66
CA GLY A 200 2.75 1.70 11.49
C GLY A 200 2.31 1.51 10.03
N PHE A 201 3.16 1.85 9.06
CA PHE A 201 2.96 1.40 7.68
C PHE A 201 3.27 -0.08 7.50
N ARG A 202 2.57 -0.68 6.54
CA ARG A 202 2.76 -2.07 6.16
C ARG A 202 4.10 -2.33 5.48
N ILE A 203 4.68 -1.30 4.85
CA ILE A 203 5.98 -1.37 4.16
C ILE A 203 7.09 -0.72 5.00
N GLY A 204 8.28 -1.30 4.93
CA GLY A 204 9.48 -0.84 5.65
C GLY A 204 10.42 0.04 4.82
N TYR A 205 9.93 0.73 3.79
CA TYR A 205 10.72 1.58 2.89
C TYR A 205 9.88 2.77 2.39
N ASN A 206 10.53 3.79 1.84
CA ASN A 206 9.83 4.89 1.16
C ASN A 206 9.32 4.41 -0.21
N LEU A 207 8.08 4.73 -0.55
CA LEU A 207 7.49 4.38 -1.85
C LEU A 207 7.29 5.63 -2.70
N ASN A 208 7.91 5.64 -3.88
CA ASN A 208 7.66 6.61 -4.93
C ASN A 208 6.74 5.97 -5.99
N MET A 209 5.68 6.66 -6.39
CA MET A 209 4.81 6.26 -7.50
C MET A 209 4.83 7.35 -8.57
N ILE A 210 5.36 7.03 -9.75
CA ILE A 210 5.39 7.93 -10.90
C ILE A 210 4.18 7.61 -11.77
N GLU A 211 3.17 8.46 -11.75
CA GLU A 211 2.03 8.40 -12.66
C GLU A 211 2.36 9.12 -13.96
N VAL A 212 2.35 8.36 -15.05
CA VAL A 212 2.42 8.88 -16.40
C VAL A 212 1.02 9.31 -16.84
N PRO A 213 0.88 10.44 -17.56
CA PRO A 213 -0.35 10.83 -18.23
C PRO A 213 -0.95 9.73 -19.09
N GLU A 214 -2.20 9.93 -19.49
CA GLU A 214 -2.97 8.95 -20.26
C GLU A 214 -2.27 8.62 -21.58
N LEU A 215 -2.03 7.32 -21.82
CA LEU A 215 -1.31 6.87 -23.03
C LEU A 215 -1.97 7.35 -24.32
N ASP A 216 -3.30 7.50 -24.33
CA ASP A 216 -4.07 7.99 -25.47
C ASP A 216 -3.70 9.42 -25.86
N ASP A 217 -3.34 10.25 -24.87
CA ASP A 217 -2.89 11.62 -25.08
C ASP A 217 -1.46 11.70 -25.62
N LEU A 218 -0.72 10.59 -25.55
CA LEU A 218 0.69 10.45 -25.94
C LEU A 218 0.86 9.85 -27.34
N SER A 219 -0.18 9.84 -28.18
CA SER A 219 -0.02 9.48 -29.59
C SER A 219 1.16 10.25 -30.21
N LEU A 220 1.96 9.58 -31.04
CA LEU A 220 3.16 10.15 -31.66
C LEU A 220 2.85 11.37 -32.55
N LYS A 221 1.58 11.54 -32.93
CA LYS A 221 1.08 12.70 -33.68
C LYS A 221 0.91 13.95 -32.79
N ASN A 222 0.81 13.76 -31.48
CA ASN A 222 0.66 14.81 -30.49
C ASN A 222 2.03 15.13 -29.89
N GLY A 223 2.40 16.42 -29.82
CA GLY A 223 3.66 16.86 -29.21
C GLY A 223 3.81 16.53 -27.71
N ASN A 224 2.77 15.97 -27.09
CA ASN A 224 2.74 15.54 -25.70
C ASN A 224 3.69 14.37 -25.42
N TYR A 225 3.93 13.47 -26.39
CA TYR A 225 4.83 12.34 -26.20
C TYR A 225 6.23 12.82 -25.82
N LEU A 226 6.87 13.62 -26.68
CA LEU A 226 8.19 14.19 -26.43
C LEU A 226 8.24 15.02 -25.14
N TYR A 227 7.16 15.72 -24.83
CA TYR A 227 7.02 16.50 -23.60
C TYR A 227 7.04 15.61 -22.34
N VAL A 228 6.36 14.47 -22.36
CA VAL A 228 6.38 13.50 -21.25
C VAL A 228 7.72 12.80 -21.14
N ILE A 229 8.33 12.41 -22.27
CA ILE A 229 9.67 11.81 -22.27
C ILE A 229 10.69 12.77 -21.65
N GLN A 230 10.65 14.07 -22.02
CA GLN A 230 11.53 15.08 -21.42
C GLN A 230 11.29 15.23 -19.91
N GLN A 231 10.04 15.22 -19.45
CA GLN A 231 9.72 15.25 -18.01
C GLN A 231 10.30 14.04 -17.27
N LEU A 232 10.24 12.83 -17.84
CA LEU A 232 10.80 11.64 -17.22
C LEU A 232 12.34 11.70 -17.16
N ILE A 233 12.98 12.24 -18.19
CA ILE A 233 14.43 12.49 -18.20
C ILE A 233 14.82 13.54 -17.16
N ASP A 234 14.09 14.64 -17.06
CA ASP A 234 14.33 15.69 -16.06
C ASP A 234 14.15 15.15 -14.64
N LEU A 235 13.15 14.28 -14.42
CA LEU A 235 12.91 13.62 -13.14
C LEU A 235 14.09 12.72 -12.73
N LEU A 236 14.62 11.92 -13.66
CA LEU A 236 15.82 11.12 -13.42
C LEU A 236 17.07 11.97 -13.20
N GLY A 237 17.24 13.03 -14.00
CA GLY A 237 18.38 13.94 -13.89
C GLY A 237 18.38 14.77 -12.61
N SER A 238 17.22 14.95 -11.96
CA SER A 238 17.12 15.68 -10.70
C SER A 238 17.83 15.00 -9.51
N GLY A 239 18.14 13.71 -9.62
CA GLY A 239 18.68 12.90 -8.52
C GLY A 239 17.66 12.55 -7.43
N GLU A 240 16.40 12.99 -7.57
CA GLU A 240 15.35 12.68 -6.60
C GLU A 240 14.87 11.23 -6.66
N ILE A 241 14.95 10.60 -7.83
CA ILE A 241 14.59 9.20 -8.05
C ILE A 241 15.81 8.51 -8.63
N LYS A 242 16.34 7.53 -7.90
CA LYS A 242 17.56 6.82 -8.29
C LYS A 242 17.28 5.77 -9.37
N PHE A 243 16.29 4.91 -9.14
CA PHE A 243 15.96 3.78 -10.00
C PHE A 243 14.46 3.48 -9.96
N ILE A 244 13.93 2.91 -11.03
CA ILE A 244 12.61 2.26 -11.03
C ILE A 244 12.80 0.81 -10.59
N HIS A 245 11.92 0.35 -9.69
CA HIS A 245 11.92 -1.01 -9.18
C HIS A 245 10.88 -1.89 -9.87
N ALA A 246 9.77 -1.29 -10.31
CA ALA A 246 8.73 -1.95 -11.07
C ALA A 246 8.02 -0.96 -11.99
N ALA A 247 7.52 -1.45 -13.13
CA ALA A 247 6.61 -0.72 -14.00
C ALA A 247 5.28 -1.48 -14.06
N CYS A 248 4.17 -0.76 -13.98
CA CYS A 248 2.83 -1.29 -14.06
C CYS A 248 2.08 -0.66 -15.23
N LEU A 249 1.54 -1.52 -16.09
CA LEU A 249 0.67 -1.14 -17.19
C LEU A 249 -0.79 -1.45 -16.80
N VAL A 250 -1.58 -0.42 -16.59
CA VAL A 250 -2.98 -0.53 -16.17
C VAL A 250 -3.88 -0.55 -17.41
N VAL A 251 -4.63 -1.64 -17.56
CA VAL A 251 -5.52 -1.89 -18.72
C VAL A 251 -6.90 -2.32 -18.22
N PRO A 252 -8.01 -1.74 -18.74
CA PRO A 252 -9.35 -2.25 -18.47
C PRO A 252 -9.49 -3.71 -18.91
N SER A 253 -10.18 -4.53 -18.10
CA SER A 253 -10.35 -5.98 -18.33
C SER A 253 -11.00 -6.35 -19.67
N PHE A 254 -11.81 -5.46 -20.23
CA PHE A 254 -12.51 -5.67 -21.51
C PHE A 254 -11.85 -4.97 -22.71
N SER A 255 -10.71 -4.33 -22.50
CA SER A 255 -9.99 -3.60 -23.54
C SER A 255 -8.69 -4.29 -23.89
N ARG A 256 -8.25 -4.15 -25.15
CA ARG A 256 -6.92 -4.56 -25.58
C ARG A 256 -6.09 -3.32 -25.86
N LEU A 257 -4.84 -3.34 -25.44
CA LEU A 257 -3.88 -2.30 -25.80
C LEU A 257 -3.65 -2.30 -27.31
N THR A 258 -3.62 -1.10 -27.90
CA THR A 258 -3.21 -0.91 -29.29
C THR A 258 -1.70 -1.13 -29.43
N ASN A 259 -1.24 -1.43 -30.65
CA ASN A 259 0.20 -1.54 -30.92
C ASN A 259 0.94 -0.23 -30.63
N GLU A 260 0.30 0.91 -30.84
CA GLU A 260 0.86 2.23 -30.50
C GLU A 260 1.05 2.38 -28.98
N GLN A 261 0.05 2.03 -28.17
CA GLN A 261 0.15 2.09 -26.71
C GLN A 261 1.22 1.16 -26.15
N LYS A 262 1.38 -0.04 -26.72
CA LYS A 262 2.47 -0.97 -26.37
C LYS A 262 3.84 -0.38 -26.67
N CYS A 263 4.01 0.16 -27.88
CA CYS A 263 5.26 0.82 -28.28
C CYS A 263 5.59 2.03 -27.39
N ILE A 264 4.59 2.85 -27.04
CA ILE A 264 4.77 3.97 -26.11
C ILE A 264 5.22 3.46 -24.72
N PHE A 265 4.59 2.41 -24.20
CA PHE A 265 4.96 1.81 -22.93
C PHE A 265 6.41 1.28 -22.95
N GLU A 266 6.77 0.49 -23.96
CA GLU A 266 8.13 -0.03 -24.13
C GLU A 266 9.17 1.11 -24.22
N ASN A 267 8.86 2.17 -24.96
CA ASN A 267 9.73 3.34 -25.05
C ASN A 267 9.88 4.05 -23.70
N ILE A 268 8.78 4.23 -22.95
CA ILE A 268 8.83 4.83 -21.62
C ILE A 268 9.69 4.00 -20.69
N VAL A 269 9.49 2.67 -20.66
CA VAL A 269 10.28 1.76 -19.82
C VAL A 269 11.76 1.81 -20.21
N SER A 270 12.08 1.86 -21.50
CA SER A 270 13.48 1.90 -21.98
C SER A 270 14.27 3.14 -21.56
N ILE A 271 13.60 4.27 -21.25
CA ILE A 271 14.26 5.44 -20.63
C ILE A 271 14.96 5.06 -19.32
N PHE A 272 14.36 4.11 -18.59
CA PHE A 272 14.84 3.66 -17.30
C PHE A 272 15.68 2.37 -17.38
N GLU A 273 15.60 1.61 -18.48
CA GLU A 273 16.37 0.37 -18.72
C GLU A 273 17.88 0.58 -18.92
N LYS A 274 18.36 1.82 -19.08
CA LYS A 274 19.79 2.12 -18.84
C LYS A 274 20.25 1.81 -17.40
N THR A 275 19.31 1.38 -16.54
CA THR A 275 19.48 0.93 -15.16
C THR A 275 18.46 -0.20 -14.86
N SER A 276 18.70 -1.40 -15.41
CA SER A 276 18.18 -2.75 -15.03
C SER A 276 16.77 -2.90 -14.41
N ILE A 277 15.81 -3.55 -15.11
CA ILE A 277 14.54 -4.07 -14.53
C ILE A 277 14.11 -5.42 -15.15
N ILE A 278 13.49 -6.26 -14.32
CA ILE A 278 12.74 -7.49 -14.68
C ILE A 278 11.27 -7.11 -14.95
N SER A 279 10.76 -7.40 -16.14
CA SER A 279 9.35 -7.23 -16.49
C SER A 279 8.52 -8.43 -15.98
N PHE A 280 7.36 -8.15 -15.38
CA PHE A 280 6.30 -9.14 -15.21
C PHE A 280 5.19 -8.79 -16.20
N LEU A 281 5.02 -9.66 -17.19
CA LEU A 281 3.84 -9.76 -18.06
C LEU A 281 2.97 -10.92 -17.58
#